data_AF-F0X248-F1
#
_entry.id   AF-F0X248-F1
#
_cell.length_a   1.000
_cell.length_b   1.000
_cell.length_c   1.000
_cell.angle_alpha   90.00
_cell.angle_beta   90.00
_cell.angle_gamma   90.00
#
_symmetry.space_group_name_H-M   'P 1'
#
loop_
_entity.id
_entity.type
_entity.pdbx_description
1 polymer ?
#
loop_
_entity_poly.entity_id
_entity_poly.type
_entity_poly.pdbx_seq_one_letter_code
_entity_poly.pdbx_strand_id
1 'polypeptide(L)'
;MEVEFTSASHARQELLGLRELLTELKFEMMLPMTMEMNNQSTIQQLKTKESSSETKRIDIKLKLVKYCARNGILKATFVPTEEMEADLLTKAFSAARLQN
;
A
#
# COMPACT_ATOMS: atom_id res chain seq x y z
N MET A 1 -4.54 -4.14 -11.97
CA MET A 1 -3.34 -3.31 -11.76
C MET A 1 -3.68 -1.95 -11.17
N GLU A 2 -4.64 -1.21 -11.73
CA GLU A 2 -5.07 0.11 -11.21
C GLU A 2 -5.61 0.08 -9.77
N VAL A 3 -6.38 -0.95 -9.41
CA VAL A 3 -6.93 -1.14 -8.04
C VAL A 3 -5.79 -1.28 -7.03
N GLU A 4 -4.81 -2.14 -7.30
CA GLU A 4 -3.65 -2.37 -6.42
C GLU A 4 -2.81 -1.12 -6.20
N PHE A 5 -2.57 -0.33 -7.25
CA PHE A 5 -1.87 0.94 -7.11
C PHE A 5 -2.68 1.99 -6.37
N THR A 6 -4.00 1.97 -6.53
CA THR A 6 -4.88 2.82 -5.73
C THR A 6 -4.84 2.42 -4.26
N SER A 7 -4.93 1.14 -3.95
CA SER A 7 -4.80 0.61 -2.58
C SER A 7 -3.43 0.96 -1.97
N ALA A 8 -2.33 0.73 -2.70
CA ALA A 8 -0.99 1.10 -2.24
C ALA A 8 -0.82 2.61 -2.02
N SER A 9 -1.45 3.43 -2.88
CA SER A 9 -1.44 4.88 -2.72
C SER A 9 -2.21 5.32 -1.47
N HIS A 10 -3.34 4.69 -1.18
CA HIS A 10 -4.13 4.99 0.02
C HIS A 10 -3.37 4.52 1.27
N ALA A 11 -2.86 3.30 1.28
CA ALA A 11 -2.02 2.78 2.38
C ALA A 11 -0.81 3.69 2.66
N ARG A 12 -0.14 4.19 1.61
CA ARG A 12 0.92 5.20 1.73
C ARG A 12 0.44 6.48 2.42
N GLN A 13 -0.74 6.99 2.08
CA GLN A 13 -1.30 8.20 2.70
C GLN A 13 -1.57 7.97 4.19
N GLU A 14 -2.24 6.87 4.53
CA GLU A 14 -2.54 6.50 5.92
C GLU A 14 -1.26 6.30 6.74
N LEU A 15 -0.25 5.60 6.21
CA LEU A 15 1.04 5.40 6.89
C LEU A 15 1.76 6.73 7.17
N LEU A 16 1.72 7.68 6.23
CA LEU A 16 2.32 9.01 6.46
C LEU A 16 1.52 9.81 7.49
N GLY A 17 0.19 9.78 7.44
CA GLY A 17 -0.66 10.44 8.43
C GLY A 17 -0.46 9.86 9.84
N LEU A 18 -0.40 8.53 9.96
CA LEU A 18 -0.09 7.86 11.22
C LEU A 18 1.31 8.22 11.74
N ARG A 19 2.31 8.29 10.84
CA ARG A 19 3.64 8.74 11.22
C ARG A 19 3.62 10.16 11.78
N GLU A 20 2.93 11.09 11.12
CA GLU A 20 2.82 12.48 11.58
C GLU A 20 2.14 12.55 12.95
N LEU A 21 0.97 11.90 13.09
CA LEU A 21 0.24 11.83 14.36
C LEU A 21 1.09 11.24 15.49
N LEU A 22 1.74 10.10 15.26
CA LEU A 22 2.58 9.45 16.28
C LEU A 22 3.79 10.30 16.65
N THR A 23 4.38 11.01 15.68
CA THR A 23 5.49 11.94 15.92
C THR A 23 5.03 13.12 16.79
N GLU A 24 3.84 13.67 16.54
CA GLU A 24 3.26 14.74 17.38
C GLU A 24 3.05 14.27 18.83
N LEU A 25 2.61 13.02 18.99
CA LEU A 25 2.46 12.34 20.27
C LEU A 25 3.79 11.88 20.91
N LYS A 26 4.94 12.25 20.33
CA LYS A 26 6.30 11.95 20.83
C LYS A 26 6.68 10.47 20.79
N PHE A 27 6.01 9.67 19.95
CA PHE A 27 6.47 8.31 19.64
C PHE A 27 7.59 8.34 18.60
N GLU A 28 8.61 7.49 18.81
CA GLU A 28 9.66 7.27 17.83
C GLU A 28 9.18 6.29 16.75
N MET A 29 9.29 6.70 15.49
CA MET A 29 8.91 5.88 14.34
C MET A 29 10.15 5.29 13.68
N MET A 30 10.19 3.96 13.59
CA MET A 30 11.23 3.26 12.83
C MET A 30 10.98 3.37 11.33
N LEU A 31 12.01 3.76 10.58
CA LEU A 31 12.01 3.79 9.12
C LEU A 31 12.93 2.70 8.54
N PRO A 32 12.58 2.11 7.38
CA PRO A 32 11.33 2.31 6.64
C PRO A 32 10.13 1.68 7.34
N MET A 33 8.96 2.32 7.26
CA MET A 33 7.70 1.68 7.68
C MET A 33 7.35 0.56 6.70
N THR A 34 6.91 -0.58 7.22
CA THR A 34 6.55 -1.72 6.39
C THR A 34 5.13 -1.57 5.84
N MET A 35 4.98 -1.74 4.53
CA MET A 35 3.69 -1.84 3.85
C MET A 35 3.57 -3.25 3.28
N GLU A 36 2.67 -4.05 3.84
CA GLU A 36 2.43 -5.41 3.39
C GLU A 36 1.55 -5.42 2.15
N MET A 37 1.86 -6.29 1.20
CA MET A 37 1.13 -6.43 -0.06
C MET A 37 1.12 -7.91 -0.48
N ASN A 38 -0.03 -8.40 -0.93
CA ASN A 38 -0.16 -9.74 -1.51
C ASN A 38 0.04 -9.79 -3.03
N ASN A 39 0.23 -8.63 -3.68
CA ASN A 39 0.43 -8.57 -5.12
C ASN A 39 1.91 -8.41 -5.50
N GLN A 40 2.55 -9.54 -5.83
CA GLN A 40 3.95 -9.58 -6.22
C GLN A 40 4.26 -8.74 -7.47
N SER A 41 3.34 -8.66 -8.44
CA SER A 41 3.54 -7.84 -9.65
C SER A 41 3.62 -6.36 -9.31
N THR A 42 2.78 -5.89 -8.39
CA THR A 42 2.77 -4.52 -7.88
C THR A 42 4.07 -4.21 -7.13
N ILE A 43 4.53 -5.12 -6.27
CA ILE A 43 5.81 -4.98 -5.56
C ILE A 43 6.98 -4.85 -6.55
N GLN A 44 7.02 -5.70 -7.58
CA GLN A 44 8.08 -5.62 -8.59
C GLN A 44 8.04 -4.29 -9.33
N GLN A 45 6.86 -3.80 -9.69
CA GLN A 45 6.73 -2.48 -10.29
C GLN A 45 7.18 -1.35 -9.37
N LEU A 46 7.03 -1.44 -8.05
CA LEU A 46 7.59 -0.45 -7.13
C LEU A 46 9.13 -0.44 -7.14
N LYS A 47 9.75 -1.58 -7.41
CA LYS A 47 11.22 -1.72 -7.49
C LYS A 47 11.79 -1.24 -8.84
N THR A 48 11.00 -1.26 -9.92
CA THR A 48 11.49 -0.82 -11.24
C THR A 48 11.73 0.70 -11.31
N LYS A 49 12.76 1.09 -12.06
CA LYS A 49 13.09 2.52 -12.29
C LYS A 49 12.05 3.22 -13.17
N GLU A 50 11.52 2.52 -14.16
CA GLU A 50 10.59 3.05 -15.15
C GLU A 50 9.14 2.97 -14.69
N SER A 51 8.35 4.01 -14.98
CA SER A 51 6.89 3.95 -14.99
C SER A 51 6.48 3.68 -16.44
N SER A 52 5.73 2.60 -16.70
CA SER A 52 5.19 2.36 -18.05
C SER A 52 4.27 3.52 -18.43
N SER A 53 4.23 3.87 -19.71
CA SER A 53 3.55 5.06 -20.25
C SER A 53 2.02 4.99 -20.27
N GLU A 54 1.40 4.17 -19.42
CA GLU A 54 -0.05 3.97 -19.43
C GLU A 54 -0.74 4.73 -18.29
N THR A 55 -1.50 5.76 -18.70
CA THR A 55 -2.42 6.59 -17.90
C THR A 55 -1.77 7.52 -16.86
N LYS A 56 -1.66 8.81 -17.24
CA LYS A 56 -1.09 9.93 -16.44
C LYS A 56 -1.53 9.98 -14.96
N ARG A 57 -2.74 9.52 -14.62
CA ARG A 57 -3.27 9.56 -13.24
C ARG A 57 -2.74 8.42 -12.37
N ILE A 58 -2.60 7.22 -12.94
CA ILE A 58 -1.96 6.06 -12.28
C ILE A 58 -0.48 6.36 -12.08
N ASP A 59 0.15 7.00 -13.07
CA ASP A 59 1.55 7.41 -13.00
C ASP A 59 1.88 8.26 -11.78
N ILE A 60 1.01 9.22 -11.41
CA ILE A 60 1.28 10.10 -10.26
C ILE A 60 1.23 9.31 -8.94
N LYS A 61 0.17 8.51 -8.73
CA LYS A 61 0.02 7.68 -7.52
C LYS A 61 1.20 6.72 -7.38
N LEU A 62 1.56 6.05 -8.48
CA LEU A 62 2.70 5.14 -8.54
C LEU A 62 4.02 5.85 -8.25
N LYS A 63 4.26 7.03 -8.84
CA LYS A 63 5.47 7.83 -8.60
C LYS A 63 5.63 8.21 -7.14
N LEU A 64 4.54 8.55 -6.44
CA LEU A 64 4.58 8.89 -5.02
C LEU A 64 4.93 7.69 -4.14
N VAL A 65 4.33 6.52 -4.40
CA VAL A 65 4.68 5.29 -3.66
C VAL A 65 6.14 4.90 -3.93
N LYS A 66 6.59 4.96 -5.19
CA LYS A 66 8.00 4.74 -5.57
C LYS A 66 8.94 5.74 -4.88
N TYR A 67 8.54 7.01 -4.78
CA TYR A 67 9.33 8.04 -4.10
C TYR A 67 9.52 7.68 -2.61
N CYS A 68 8.44 7.33 -1.90
CA CYS A 68 8.54 6.92 -0.50
C CYS A 68 9.44 5.68 -0.31
N ALA A 69 9.33 4.71 -1.22
CA ALA A 69 10.17 3.51 -1.19
C ALA A 69 11.66 3.83 -1.43
N ARG A 70 11.96 4.68 -2.43
CA ARG A 70 13.34 5.07 -2.77
C ARG A 70 14.02 5.91 -1.69
N ASN A 71 13.26 6.72 -0.96
CA ASN A 71 13.77 7.54 0.13
C ASN A 71 13.81 6.79 1.48
N GLY A 72 13.57 5.47 1.50
CA GLY A 72 13.62 4.69 2.74
C GLY A 72 12.52 5.05 3.74
N ILE A 73 11.43 5.69 3.29
CA ILE A 73 10.28 6.00 4.13
C ILE A 73 9.38 4.77 4.27
N LEU A 74 9.19 4.04 3.17
CA LEU A 74 8.37 2.84 3.11
C LEU A 74 9.15 1.65 2.55
N LYS A 75 8.79 0.45 2.98
CA LYS A 75 9.27 -0.81 2.39
C LYS A 75 8.08 -1.69 2.08
N ALA A 76 7.90 -2.03 0.81
CA ALA A 76 6.89 -3.00 0.40
C ALA A 76 7.38 -4.42 0.67
N THR A 77 6.63 -5.19 1.46
CA THR A 77 6.92 -6.58 1.80
C THR A 77 5.81 -7.48 1.27
N PHE A 78 6.17 -8.62 0.68
CA PHE A 78 5.20 -9.59 0.20
C PHE A 78 4.64 -10.39 1.38
N VAL A 79 3.32 -10.54 1.43
CA VAL A 79 2.61 -11.42 2.36
C VAL A 79 1.65 -12.29 1.55
N PRO A 80 1.59 -13.62 1.77
CA PRO A 80 0.62 -14.49 1.10
C PRO A 80 -0.82 -13.99 1.30
N THR A 81 -1.69 -14.18 0.32
CA THR A 81 -3.11 -13.75 0.40
C THR A 81 -3.84 -14.33 1.62
N GLU A 82 -3.49 -15.53 2.05
CA GLU A 82 -4.07 -16.20 3.24
C GLU A 82 -3.67 -15.52 4.55
N GLU A 83 -2.55 -14.82 4.58
CA GLU A 83 -2.00 -14.09 5.72
C GLU A 83 -2.26 -12.57 5.62
N MET A 84 -2.84 -12.10 4.50
CA MET A 84 -3.12 -10.68 4.28
C MET A 84 -4.35 -10.26 5.08
N GLU A 85 -4.17 -9.84 6.33
CA GLU A 85 -5.29 -9.43 7.21
C GLU A 85 -6.15 -8.31 6.61
N ALA A 86 -5.56 -7.42 5.80
CA ALA A 86 -6.28 -6.36 5.11
C ALA A 86 -7.33 -6.89 4.09
N ASP A 87 -7.20 -8.15 3.64
CA ASP A 87 -8.22 -8.78 2.79
C ASP A 87 -9.55 -8.91 3.53
N LEU A 88 -9.55 -9.05 4.87
CA LEU A 88 -10.78 -9.09 5.67
C LEU A 88 -11.56 -7.77 5.61
N LEU A 89 -10.85 -6.65 5.42
CA LEU A 89 -11.42 -5.31 5.37
C LEU A 89 -11.80 -4.88 3.95
N THR A 90 -11.25 -5.55 2.92
CA THR A 90 -11.40 -5.15 1.52
C THR A 90 -12.23 -6.13 0.68
N LYS A 91 -12.32 -7.40 1.07
CA LYS A 91 -13.26 -8.34 0.47
C LYS A 91 -14.67 -8.01 0.98
N ALA A 92 -15.57 -7.75 0.05
CA ALA A 92 -16.99 -7.74 0.38
C ALA A 92 -17.32 -9.11 0.98
N PHE A 93 -17.82 -9.13 2.22
CA PHE A 93 -18.45 -10.32 2.75
C PHE A 93 -19.52 -10.72 1.73
N SER A 94 -19.40 -11.91 1.15
CA SER A 94 -20.53 -12.49 0.45
C SER A 94 -21.64 -12.48 1.50
N ALA A 95 -22.69 -11.69 1.25
CA ALA A 95 -23.87 -11.73 2.07
C ALA A 95 -24.44 -13.15 1.92
N ALA A 96 -23.96 -14.07 2.74
CA ALA A 96 -24.75 -15.22 3.11
C ALA A 96 -26.01 -14.58 3.66
N ARG A 97 -27.05 -14.55 2.83
CA ARG A 97 -28.38 -14.13 3.24
C ARG A 97 -28.64 -14.90 4.51
N LEU A 98 -28.72 -14.19 5.63
CA LEU A 98 -29.26 -14.73 6.86
C LEU A 98 -30.68 -15.15 6.51
N GLN A 99 -30.84 -16.41 6.13
CA GLN A 99 -32.14 -17.03 5.98
C GLN A 99 -32.63 -17.26 7.40
N ASN A 100 -33.46 -16.33 7.86
CA ASN A 100 -34.33 -16.53 9.03
C ASN A 100 -35.34 -17.64 8.73
#